data_AF-A0A833GYA5-F1
#
_entry.id   AF-A0A833GYA5-F1
#
_cell.length_a   1.000
_cell.length_b   1.000
_cell.length_c   1.000
_cell.angle_alpha   90.00
_cell.angle_beta   90.00
_cell.angle_gamma   90.00
#
_symmetry.space_group_name_H-M   'P 1'
#
loop_
_entity.id
_entity.type
_entity.pdbx_description
1 polymer ?
#
loop_
_entity_poly.entity_id
_entity_poly.type
_entity_poly.pdbx_seq_one_letter_code
_entity_poly.pdbx_strand_id
1 'polypeptide(L)'
;MKTVSKKRLTIGEVFSERRFLLLREFAHKKGLVYLDELKREMQTLKNIRGIGEKKYETILEKLKNPAAPSHYESYGSRQGRTIDPNMAISRAFKGSYRVFIDYATKKGYKTIADLKGISLDEIRSVNWPGNAIYKSFLRKLERYGVRPVDYRGKLDIDRHGMGILTDDVKLNKAYQNAKVANLREFLQLGEEGRLAIKNYGEISENLLRDLLLDHEIDPEQFENTRGSRFPERDMKLKPDDILGRMKTLLSQREYMILVHRGIKKQTLESVGSELNLTRERIRQIEKKAVLRTNIYLGPIIQQFADRIHEKVAKAGGRDTIKSLCRQLNAKEDSISLIAYLAGYRDLRIDGQYIYIDMTRSRNWRNGRSA
;
A
#
# COMPACT_ATOMS: atom_id res chain seq x y z
N MET A 1 -15.46 -27.77 56.86
CA MET A 1 -15.22 -26.73 55.83
C MET A 1 -14.30 -27.30 54.77
N LYS A 2 -14.76 -27.44 53.52
CA LYS A 2 -13.93 -27.95 52.42
C LYS A 2 -12.89 -26.88 52.05
N THR A 3 -11.61 -27.20 52.22
CA THR A 3 -10.48 -26.40 51.73
C THR A 3 -10.56 -26.31 50.20
N VAL A 4 -10.92 -25.14 49.70
CA VAL A 4 -10.98 -24.86 48.26
C VAL A 4 -9.56 -24.97 47.69
N SER A 5 -9.30 -26.02 46.91
CA SER A 5 -8.06 -26.20 46.17
C SER A 5 -7.82 -24.99 45.26
N LYS A 6 -6.71 -24.28 45.49
CA LYS A 6 -6.31 -23.09 44.73
C LYS A 6 -6.04 -23.53 43.29
N LYS A 7 -6.91 -23.15 42.34
CA LYS A 7 -6.78 -23.49 40.91
C LYS A 7 -5.36 -23.19 40.42
N ARG A 8 -4.62 -24.21 39.97
CA ARG A 8 -3.28 -24.03 39.38
C ARG A 8 -3.44 -23.38 38.01
N LEU A 9 -2.74 -22.28 37.79
CA LEU A 9 -2.74 -21.56 36.50
C LEU A 9 -1.69 -22.14 35.58
N THR A 10 -2.07 -22.39 34.33
CA THR A 10 -1.14 -22.84 33.29
C THR A 10 -0.38 -21.66 32.69
N ILE A 11 0.80 -21.94 32.12
CA ILE A 11 1.59 -20.94 31.39
C ILE A 11 0.79 -20.45 30.16
N GLY A 12 0.04 -21.35 29.51
CA GLY A 12 -0.79 -21.03 28.34
C GLY A 12 -1.92 -20.06 28.63
N GLU A 13 -2.61 -20.20 29.77
CA GLU A 13 -3.68 -19.30 30.21
C GLU A 13 -3.16 -17.89 30.53
N VAL A 14 -2.00 -17.81 31.17
CA VAL A 14 -1.45 -16.54 31.70
C VAL A 14 -0.66 -15.77 30.63
N PHE A 15 0.00 -16.49 29.72
CA PHE A 15 0.85 -15.92 28.67
C PHE A 15 0.33 -16.20 27.25
N SER A 16 -0.99 -16.16 27.07
CA SER A 16 -1.66 -16.45 25.79
C SER A 16 -1.30 -15.47 24.66
N GLU A 17 -0.89 -14.25 24.99
CA GLU A 17 -0.59 -13.20 24.02
C GLU A 17 0.63 -13.52 23.12
N ARG A 18 0.55 -13.14 21.84
CA ARG A 18 1.60 -13.37 20.83
C ARG A 18 2.99 -12.86 21.26
N ARG A 19 3.08 -11.81 22.08
CA ARG A 19 4.37 -11.26 22.58
C ARG A 19 5.15 -12.25 23.44
N PHE A 20 4.47 -13.21 24.09
CA PHE A 20 5.08 -14.28 24.90
C PHE A 20 5.24 -15.59 24.14
N LEU A 21 5.16 -15.58 22.81
CA LEU A 21 5.38 -16.77 21.98
C LEU A 21 6.70 -17.48 22.32
N LEU A 22 7.81 -16.73 22.35
CA LEU A 22 9.14 -17.28 22.71
C LEU A 22 9.19 -17.86 24.14
N LEU A 23 8.43 -17.30 25.09
CA LEU A 23 8.33 -17.85 26.46
C LEU A 23 7.56 -19.18 26.46
N ARG A 24 6.47 -19.26 25.69
CA ARG A 24 5.67 -20.48 25.57
C ARG A 24 6.42 -21.59 24.84
N GLU A 25 7.16 -21.27 23.78
CA GLU A 25 8.04 -22.20 23.08
C GLU A 25 9.15 -22.73 23.99
N PHE A 26 9.76 -21.85 24.79
CA PHE A 26 10.72 -22.25 25.81
C PHE A 26 10.11 -23.20 26.85
N ALA A 27 8.94 -22.86 27.40
CA ALA A 27 8.24 -23.68 28.38
C ALA A 27 7.87 -25.06 27.80
N HIS A 28 7.35 -25.09 26.57
CA HIS A 28 7.02 -26.32 25.86
C HIS A 28 8.25 -27.21 25.64
N LYS A 29 9.38 -26.62 25.20
CA LYS A 29 10.64 -27.35 24.99
C LYS A 29 11.21 -27.96 26.28
N LYS A 30 10.94 -27.34 27.43
CA LYS A 30 11.33 -27.84 28.76
C LYS A 30 10.26 -28.69 29.46
N GLY A 31 9.10 -28.93 28.82
CA GLY A 31 8.00 -29.68 29.41
C GLY A 31 7.31 -28.97 30.58
N LEU A 32 7.40 -27.64 30.66
CA LEU A 32 6.77 -26.84 31.72
C LEU A 32 5.32 -26.54 31.35
N VAL A 33 4.39 -26.85 32.25
CA VAL A 33 2.94 -26.69 32.03
C VAL A 33 2.38 -25.61 32.97
N TYR A 34 2.89 -25.53 34.20
CA TYR A 34 2.35 -24.66 35.25
C TYR A 34 3.29 -23.49 35.61
N LEU A 35 2.72 -22.39 36.13
CA LEU A 35 3.49 -21.19 36.47
C LEU A 35 4.58 -21.39 37.52
N ASP A 36 4.36 -22.27 38.49
CA ASP A 36 5.31 -22.60 39.55
C ASP A 36 6.54 -23.33 39.03
N GLU A 37 6.38 -24.12 37.97
CA GLU A 37 7.48 -24.77 37.25
C GLU A 37 8.30 -23.73 36.48
N LEU A 38 7.63 -22.78 35.81
CA LEU A 38 8.28 -21.68 35.10
C LEU A 38 9.12 -20.78 36.03
N LYS A 39 8.66 -20.53 37.26
CA LYS A 39 9.39 -19.70 38.25
C LYS A 39 10.78 -20.25 38.58
N ARG A 40 10.95 -21.58 38.58
CA ARG A 40 12.23 -22.25 38.86
C ARG A 40 13.23 -22.13 37.72
N GLU A 41 12.74 -21.84 36.52
CA GLU A 41 13.51 -21.77 35.27
C GLU A 41 13.77 -20.33 34.79
N MET A 42 13.45 -19.33 35.60
CA MET A 42 13.57 -17.92 35.21
C MET A 42 15.01 -17.49 34.90
N GLN A 43 16.04 -18.09 35.50
CA GLN A 43 17.42 -17.71 35.18
C GLN A 43 17.87 -18.20 33.81
N THR A 44 17.37 -19.37 33.38
CA THR A 44 17.71 -19.92 32.05
C THR A 44 16.96 -19.18 30.95
N LEU A 45 15.77 -18.64 31.25
CA LEU A 45 14.98 -17.79 30.36
C LEU A 45 15.68 -16.47 29.97
N LYS A 46 16.44 -15.85 30.90
CA LYS A 46 17.16 -14.58 30.66
C LYS A 46 18.19 -14.68 29.55
N ASN A 47 18.74 -15.88 29.33
CA ASN A 47 19.83 -16.12 28.37
C ASN A 47 19.33 -16.51 26.98
N ILE A 48 18.02 -16.51 26.74
CA ILE A 48 17.44 -16.86 25.43
C ILE A 48 17.56 -15.69 24.46
N ARG A 49 18.13 -15.95 23.28
CA ARG A 49 18.17 -14.99 22.17
C ARG A 49 16.75 -14.52 21.83
N GLY A 50 16.49 -13.23 21.98
CA GLY A 50 15.17 -12.62 21.74
C GLY A 50 14.36 -12.31 23.01
N ILE A 51 14.89 -12.65 24.20
CA ILE A 51 14.36 -12.21 25.51
C ILE A 51 15.35 -11.21 26.12
N GLY A 52 15.23 -9.95 25.74
CA GLY A 52 16.00 -8.86 26.35
C GLY A 52 15.47 -8.47 27.74
N GLU A 53 16.24 -7.66 28.46
CA GLU A 53 15.99 -7.23 29.85
C GLU A 53 14.56 -6.73 30.10
N LYS A 54 14.05 -5.83 29.27
CA LYS A 54 12.66 -5.33 29.38
C LYS A 54 11.58 -6.41 29.24
N LYS A 55 11.83 -7.41 28.38
CA LYS A 55 10.89 -8.51 28.17
C LYS A 55 10.92 -9.46 29.35
N TYR A 56 12.10 -9.68 29.91
CA TYR A 56 12.31 -10.45 31.14
C TYR A 56 11.61 -9.83 32.35
N GLU A 57 11.75 -8.52 32.54
CA GLU A 57 11.05 -7.76 33.58
C GLU A 57 9.52 -7.87 33.46
N THR A 58 8.98 -7.71 32.25
CA THR A 58 7.53 -7.88 32.00
C THR A 58 7.05 -9.28 32.41
N ILE A 59 7.85 -10.32 32.15
CA ILE A 59 7.51 -11.71 32.51
C ILE A 59 7.51 -11.88 34.03
N LEU A 60 8.49 -11.29 34.73
CA LEU A 60 8.54 -11.32 36.20
C LEU A 60 7.35 -10.59 36.84
N GLU A 61 6.97 -9.43 36.32
CA GLU A 61 5.80 -8.68 36.79
C GLU A 61 4.51 -9.48 36.60
N LYS A 62 4.34 -10.10 35.43
CA LYS A 62 3.16 -10.94 35.14
C LYS A 62 3.14 -12.25 35.96
N LEU A 63 4.30 -12.79 36.34
CA LEU A 63 4.39 -13.94 37.27
C LEU A 63 3.99 -13.58 38.71
N LYS A 64 4.19 -12.32 39.12
CA LYS A 64 3.77 -11.81 40.43
C LYS A 64 2.27 -11.52 40.46
N ASN A 65 1.70 -11.08 39.34
CA ASN A 65 0.26 -10.84 39.19
C ASN A 65 -0.31 -11.52 37.92
N PRO A 66 -0.66 -12.82 37.98
CA PRO A 66 -1.11 -13.58 36.80
C PRO A 66 -2.42 -13.11 36.18
N ALA A 67 -3.27 -12.44 36.98
CA ALA A 67 -4.52 -11.85 36.52
C ALA A 67 -4.33 -10.44 35.93
N ALA A 68 -3.15 -9.83 36.09
CA ALA A 68 -2.87 -8.55 35.46
C ALA A 68 -2.79 -8.73 33.93
N PRO A 69 -3.45 -7.86 33.16
CA PRO A 69 -3.17 -7.77 31.74
C PRO A 69 -1.67 -7.50 31.56
N SER A 70 -1.02 -8.17 30.59
CA SER A 70 0.40 -7.88 30.36
C SER A 70 0.51 -6.46 29.88
N HIS A 71 1.09 -5.61 30.71
CA HIS A 71 1.14 -4.19 30.45
C HIS A 71 1.64 -3.89 29.02
N TYR A 72 0.69 -3.48 28.18
CA TYR A 72 0.72 -2.17 27.57
C TYR A 72 -0.41 -1.34 28.16
N GLU A 73 -0.44 -1.16 29.48
CA GLU A 73 -1.21 -0.10 30.10
C GLU A 73 -0.27 1.05 30.52
N SER A 74 -0.77 2.27 30.45
CA SER A 74 -0.64 3.25 31.52
C SER A 74 0.63 3.20 32.41
N TYR A 75 1.70 3.88 31.99
CA TYR A 75 2.48 4.65 32.98
C TYR A 75 1.57 5.82 33.39
N GLY A 76 0.73 5.59 34.40
CA GLY A 76 -0.18 6.56 35.04
C GLY A 76 -1.28 7.09 34.12
N SER A 77 -2.56 7.02 34.46
CA SER A 77 -3.08 7.74 35.63
C SER A 77 -2.04 8.61 36.35
N ARG A 78 -1.46 9.59 35.62
CA ARG A 78 -1.28 10.89 36.26
C ARG A 78 -2.68 11.39 36.56
N GLN A 79 -3.24 10.93 37.69
CA GLN A 79 -4.23 11.72 38.39
C GLN A 79 -3.65 13.14 38.50
N GLY A 80 -4.34 14.11 37.90
CA GLY A 80 -4.09 15.52 38.17
C GLY A 80 -3.15 16.29 37.21
N ARG A 81 -2.96 15.89 35.95
CA ARG A 81 -2.61 16.91 34.94
C ARG A 81 -3.83 17.20 34.09
N THR A 82 -4.47 18.32 34.39
CA THR A 82 -5.40 18.99 33.48
C THR A 82 -4.74 19.06 32.12
N ILE A 83 -5.26 18.31 31.16
CA ILE A 83 -4.77 18.33 29.79
C ILE A 83 -5.17 19.68 29.25
N ASP A 84 -4.19 20.54 28.97
CA ASP A 84 -4.42 21.83 28.35
C ASP A 84 -4.99 21.61 26.93
N PRO A 85 -6.28 21.91 26.68
CA PRO A 85 -6.88 21.74 25.37
C PRO A 85 -6.23 22.64 24.31
N ASN A 86 -5.62 23.75 24.73
CA ASN A 86 -4.93 24.70 23.86
C ASN A 86 -3.46 24.32 23.60
N MET A 87 -3.00 23.18 24.14
CA MET A 87 -1.66 22.68 23.86
C MET A 87 -1.46 22.48 22.35
N ALA A 88 -0.42 23.08 21.81
CA ALA A 88 -0.09 22.95 20.39
C ALA A 88 0.16 21.48 19.99
N ILE A 89 -0.39 21.06 18.85
CA ILE A 89 -0.22 19.71 18.30
C ILE A 89 1.27 19.38 18.11
N SER A 90 2.07 20.34 17.65
CA SER A 90 3.52 20.19 17.47
C SER A 90 4.25 19.88 18.78
N ARG A 91 3.79 20.44 19.90
CA ARG A 91 4.31 20.16 21.24
C ARG A 91 3.84 18.80 21.76
N ALA A 92 2.56 18.49 21.55
CA ALA A 92 1.95 17.25 22.00
C ALA A 92 2.48 16.01 21.25
N PHE A 93 2.69 16.10 19.94
CA PHE A 93 3.06 14.99 19.05
C PHE A 93 4.47 15.11 18.47
N LYS A 94 5.44 15.58 19.28
CA LYS A 94 6.86 15.69 18.86
C LYS A 94 7.50 14.36 18.44
N GLY A 95 8.58 14.46 17.65
CA GLY A 95 9.43 13.33 17.27
C GLY A 95 8.84 12.52 16.11
N SER A 96 8.62 11.22 16.32
CA SER A 96 8.23 10.26 15.28
C SER A 96 6.84 10.49 14.66
N TYR A 97 6.04 11.43 15.17
CA TYR A 97 4.72 11.79 14.64
C TYR A 97 4.76 13.02 13.71
N ARG A 98 5.93 13.42 13.22
CA ARG A 98 6.11 14.57 12.31
C ARG A 98 5.13 14.55 11.12
N VAL A 99 4.87 13.37 10.55
CA VAL A 99 3.92 13.21 9.44
C VAL A 99 2.50 13.64 9.78
N PHE A 100 2.07 13.45 11.03
CA PHE A 100 0.77 13.90 11.51
C PHE A 100 0.78 15.40 11.81
N ILE A 101 1.86 15.94 12.35
CA ILE A 101 1.99 17.39 12.54
C ILE A 101 1.87 18.12 11.20
N ASP A 102 2.55 17.61 10.16
CA ASP A 102 2.48 18.18 8.81
C ASP A 102 1.05 18.09 8.25
N TYR A 103 0.36 16.96 8.46
CA TYR A 103 -1.04 16.78 8.09
C TYR A 103 -1.97 17.76 8.82
N ALA A 104 -1.86 17.84 10.15
CA ALA A 104 -2.66 18.71 11.01
C ALA A 104 -2.50 20.18 10.60
N THR A 105 -1.26 20.61 10.34
CA THR A 105 -0.96 21.97 9.86
C THR A 105 -1.66 22.27 8.53
N LYS A 106 -1.64 21.34 7.57
CA LYS A 106 -2.34 21.50 6.28
C LYS A 106 -3.85 21.56 6.41
N LYS A 107 -4.42 20.85 7.38
CA LYS A 107 -5.86 20.85 7.69
C LYS A 107 -6.29 22.01 8.59
N GLY A 108 -5.34 22.82 9.07
CA GLY A 108 -5.62 23.96 9.94
C GLY A 108 -5.78 23.59 11.42
N TYR A 109 -5.55 22.33 11.81
CA TYR A 109 -5.55 21.91 13.21
C TYR A 109 -4.28 22.43 13.90
N LYS A 110 -4.42 23.19 14.99
CA LYS A 110 -3.32 23.84 15.71
C LYS A 110 -3.16 23.30 17.13
N THR A 111 -4.27 22.98 17.80
CA THR A 111 -4.34 22.61 19.22
C THR A 111 -4.94 21.23 19.43
N ILE A 112 -4.82 20.67 20.64
CA ILE A 112 -5.49 19.40 21.00
C ILE A 112 -7.01 19.52 20.89
N ALA A 113 -7.59 20.69 21.21
CA ALA A 113 -9.01 20.94 21.08
C ALA A 113 -9.52 20.77 19.65
N ASP A 114 -8.72 21.19 18.66
CA ASP A 114 -9.07 21.08 17.23
C ASP A 114 -9.17 19.62 16.75
N LEU A 115 -8.58 18.67 17.51
CA LEU A 115 -8.65 17.25 17.20
C LEU A 115 -9.91 16.58 17.79
N LYS A 116 -10.73 17.29 18.56
CA LYS A 116 -11.99 16.75 19.06
C LYS A 116 -12.93 16.52 17.87
N GLY A 117 -13.31 15.25 17.65
CA GLY A 117 -14.17 14.86 16.53
C GLY A 117 -13.42 14.43 15.27
N ILE A 118 -12.08 14.42 15.27
CA ILE A 118 -11.31 13.85 14.16
C ILE A 118 -11.74 12.41 13.90
N SER A 119 -11.95 12.06 12.64
CA SER A 119 -12.33 10.71 12.26
C SER A 119 -11.13 9.76 12.24
N LEU A 120 -11.38 8.46 12.45
CA LEU A 120 -10.34 7.45 12.22
C LEU A 120 -9.80 7.45 10.79
N ASP A 121 -10.66 7.76 9.81
CA ASP A 121 -10.28 7.85 8.40
C ASP A 121 -9.23 8.93 8.15
N GLU A 122 -9.48 10.14 8.67
CA GLU A 122 -8.53 11.25 8.58
C GLU A 122 -7.18 10.86 9.16
N ILE A 123 -7.17 10.19 10.31
CA ILE A 123 -5.93 9.70 10.94
C ILE A 123 -5.24 8.65 10.05
N ARG A 124 -5.98 7.70 9.47
CA ARG A 124 -5.45 6.64 8.60
C ARG A 124 -4.96 7.16 7.25
N SER A 125 -5.52 8.27 6.76
CA SER A 125 -5.08 8.94 5.53
C SER A 125 -3.63 9.47 5.60
N VAL A 126 -3.08 9.62 6.82
CA VAL A 126 -1.70 10.05 7.03
C VAL A 126 -0.73 8.95 6.61
N ASN A 127 0.34 9.32 5.89
CA ASN A 127 1.39 8.38 5.47
C ASN A 127 2.33 8.04 6.63
N TRP A 128 1.86 7.15 7.50
CA TRP A 128 2.58 6.73 8.69
C TRP A 128 3.89 5.99 8.35
N PRO A 129 5.00 6.27 9.06
CA PRO A 129 6.27 5.60 8.78
C PRO A 129 6.19 4.08 9.06
N GLY A 130 5.27 3.66 9.95
CA GLY A 130 4.94 2.26 10.17
C GLY A 130 3.82 2.04 11.18
N ASN A 131 3.32 0.80 11.24
CA ASN A 131 2.19 0.41 12.09
C ASN A 131 2.43 0.68 13.58
N ALA A 132 3.67 0.46 14.06
CA ALA A 132 4.04 0.71 15.44
C ALA A 132 3.87 2.19 15.83
N ILE A 133 4.16 3.12 14.92
CA ILE A 133 4.03 4.56 15.14
C ILE A 133 2.56 4.96 15.10
N TYR A 134 1.79 4.48 14.13
CA TYR A 134 0.34 4.67 14.05
C TYR A 134 -0.37 4.21 15.33
N LYS A 135 -0.14 2.97 15.78
CA LYS A 135 -0.72 2.45 17.03
C LYS A 135 -0.24 3.24 18.24
N SER A 136 1.03 3.66 18.25
CA SER A 136 1.53 4.53 19.31
C SER A 136 0.88 5.91 19.32
N PHE A 137 0.50 6.44 18.15
CA PHE A 137 -0.17 7.72 18.00
C PHE A 137 -1.60 7.64 18.53
N LEU A 138 -2.38 6.61 18.16
CA LEU A 138 -3.75 6.40 18.68
C LEU A 138 -3.77 6.35 20.21
N ARG A 139 -2.87 5.57 20.81
CA ARG A 139 -2.73 5.51 22.28
C ARG A 139 -2.36 6.85 22.89
N LYS A 140 -1.65 7.72 22.15
CA LYS A 140 -1.28 9.04 22.62
C LYS A 140 -2.45 10.02 22.51
N LEU A 141 -3.27 9.93 21.47
CA LEU A 141 -4.52 10.69 21.35
C LEU A 141 -5.48 10.40 22.50
N GLU A 142 -5.65 9.13 22.86
CA GLU A 142 -6.50 8.74 23.99
C GLU A 142 -6.02 9.34 25.31
N ARG A 143 -4.70 9.44 25.53
CA ARG A 143 -4.11 10.12 26.70
C ARG A 143 -4.40 11.61 26.72
N TYR A 144 -4.67 12.23 25.58
CA TYR A 144 -5.10 13.61 25.46
C TYR A 144 -6.63 13.76 25.55
N GLY A 145 -7.35 12.69 25.86
CA GLY A 145 -8.82 12.68 25.91
C GLY A 145 -9.48 12.78 24.54
N VAL A 146 -8.72 12.59 23.46
CA VAL A 146 -9.23 12.59 22.09
C VAL A 146 -9.49 11.14 21.70
N ARG A 147 -10.77 10.81 21.54
CA ARG A 147 -11.19 9.53 20.95
C ARG A 147 -11.63 9.81 19.52
N PRO A 148 -10.95 9.24 18.51
CA PRO A 148 -11.40 9.35 17.14
C PRO A 148 -12.82 8.82 17.00
N VAL A 149 -13.62 9.46 16.16
CA VAL A 149 -14.98 9.00 15.90
C VAL A 149 -14.91 7.78 14.99
N ASP A 150 -15.46 6.64 15.44
CA ASP A 150 -15.67 5.47 14.58
C ASP A 150 -16.69 5.82 13.51
N TYR A 151 -16.37 5.51 12.26
CA TYR A 151 -17.33 5.65 11.17
C TYR A 151 -18.42 4.59 11.33
N ARG A 152 -19.65 5.02 11.61
CA ARG A 152 -20.84 4.14 11.73
C ARG A 152 -21.76 4.19 10.52
N GLY A 153 -21.39 4.93 9.48
CA GLY A 153 -22.19 5.04 8.25
C GLY A 153 -21.98 3.86 7.31
N LYS A 154 -22.78 3.79 6.24
CA LYS A 154 -22.55 2.85 5.14
C LYS A 154 -21.29 3.23 4.37
N LEU A 155 -20.49 2.26 3.94
CA LEU A 155 -19.31 2.53 3.13
C LEU A 155 -19.71 3.11 1.76
N ASP A 156 -19.38 4.38 1.52
CA ASP A 156 -19.46 5.03 0.21
C ASP A 156 -18.10 5.02 -0.49
N ILE A 157 -17.94 4.18 -1.51
CA ILE A 157 -16.67 4.01 -2.24
C ILE A 157 -16.28 5.22 -3.10
N ASP A 158 -17.22 6.12 -3.40
CA ASP A 158 -16.96 7.34 -4.17
C ASP A 158 -16.35 8.45 -3.33
N ARG A 159 -16.54 8.38 -2.02
CA ARG A 159 -16.11 9.42 -1.07
C ARG A 159 -15.03 8.94 -0.12
N HIS A 160 -15.03 7.66 0.23
CA HIS A 160 -14.15 7.12 1.25
C HIS A 160 -12.89 6.50 0.68
N GLY A 161 -11.82 6.54 1.48
CA GLY A 161 -10.55 5.87 1.20
C GLY A 161 -10.39 4.55 1.96
N MET A 162 -9.24 3.91 1.77
CA MET A 162 -8.88 2.65 2.44
C MET A 162 -8.90 2.73 3.97
N GLY A 163 -8.71 3.93 4.51
CA GLY A 163 -8.75 4.19 5.95
C GLY A 163 -10.10 3.86 6.57
N ILE A 164 -11.22 4.02 5.86
CA ILE A 164 -12.53 3.61 6.39
C ILE A 164 -12.66 2.09 6.42
N LEU A 165 -12.15 1.44 5.38
CA LEU A 165 -12.30 0.01 5.17
C LEU A 165 -11.47 -0.84 6.14
N THR A 166 -10.24 -0.44 6.46
CA THR A 166 -9.33 -1.27 7.27
C THR A 166 -8.24 -0.52 8.00
N ASP A 167 -7.73 -1.11 9.08
CA ASP A 167 -6.53 -0.67 9.78
C ASP A 167 -5.24 -1.37 9.29
N ASP A 168 -5.35 -2.25 8.27
CA ASP A 168 -4.18 -2.93 7.73
C ASP A 168 -3.21 -1.93 7.10
N VAL A 169 -1.97 -1.95 7.58
CA VAL A 169 -0.96 -0.96 7.21
C VAL A 169 -0.39 -1.22 5.82
N LYS A 170 -0.42 -2.46 5.31
CA LYS A 170 0.04 -2.73 3.95
C LYS A 170 -0.97 -2.19 2.94
N LEU A 171 -2.26 -2.48 3.13
CA LEU A 171 -3.35 -1.95 2.31
C LEU A 171 -3.39 -0.43 2.32
N ASN A 172 -3.35 0.20 3.49
CA ASN A 172 -3.33 1.66 3.60
C ASN A 172 -2.11 2.28 2.90
N LYS A 173 -0.91 1.68 3.04
CA LYS A 173 0.29 2.15 2.34
C LYS A 173 0.20 1.96 0.83
N ALA A 174 -0.34 0.83 0.37
CA ALA A 174 -0.52 0.57 -1.05
C ALA A 174 -1.51 1.56 -1.66
N TYR A 175 -2.64 1.80 -1.00
CA TYR A 175 -3.62 2.81 -1.37
C TYR A 175 -2.99 4.21 -1.50
N GLN A 176 -2.18 4.63 -0.52
CA GLN A 176 -1.43 5.90 -0.60
C GLN A 176 -0.40 5.92 -1.74
N ASN A 177 0.26 4.79 -2.02
CA ASN A 177 1.19 4.65 -3.14
C ASN A 177 0.47 4.73 -4.50
N ALA A 178 -0.79 4.29 -4.57
CA ALA A 178 -1.64 4.39 -5.74
C ALA A 178 -1.97 5.86 -6.08
N LYS A 179 -2.05 6.72 -5.06
CA LYS A 179 -2.38 8.16 -5.19
C LYS A 179 -3.72 8.40 -5.88
N VAL A 180 -4.68 7.57 -5.51
CA VAL A 180 -6.09 7.69 -5.88
C VAL A 180 -6.85 8.45 -4.80
N ALA A 181 -7.98 9.04 -5.17
CA ALA A 181 -8.76 9.90 -4.28
C ALA A 181 -9.71 9.11 -3.36
N ASN A 182 -10.26 7.99 -3.85
CA ASN A 182 -11.28 7.19 -3.15
C ASN A 182 -11.11 5.69 -3.45
N LEU A 183 -11.95 4.85 -2.84
CA LEU A 183 -11.92 3.39 -3.03
C LEU A 183 -12.35 2.99 -4.45
N ARG A 184 -13.29 3.70 -5.08
CA ARG A 184 -13.69 3.43 -6.47
C ARG A 184 -12.50 3.52 -7.42
N GLU A 185 -11.74 4.61 -7.37
CA GLU A 185 -10.55 4.78 -8.22
C GLU A 185 -9.51 3.69 -7.95
N PHE A 186 -9.39 3.23 -6.70
CA PHE A 186 -8.50 2.11 -6.34
C PHE A 186 -8.97 0.78 -6.95
N LEU A 187 -10.29 0.53 -6.96
CA LEU A 187 -10.89 -0.67 -7.55
C LEU A 187 -10.80 -0.65 -9.08
N GLN A 188 -10.96 0.52 -9.70
CA GLN A 188 -10.80 0.71 -11.14
C GLN A 188 -9.39 0.47 -11.66
N LEU A 189 -8.38 0.37 -10.78
CA LEU A 189 -7.05 -0.10 -11.19
C LEU A 189 -7.09 -1.55 -11.69
N GLY A 190 -8.12 -2.31 -11.34
CA GLY A 190 -8.18 -3.75 -11.55
C GLY A 190 -7.19 -4.50 -10.68
N GLU A 191 -7.36 -5.81 -10.59
CA GLU A 191 -6.48 -6.68 -9.81
C GLU A 191 -5.02 -6.57 -10.29
N GLU A 192 -4.77 -6.68 -11.59
CA GLU A 192 -3.43 -6.57 -12.17
C GLU A 192 -2.76 -5.21 -11.85
N GLY A 193 -3.53 -4.12 -11.93
CA GLY A 193 -3.04 -2.78 -11.63
C GLY A 193 -2.70 -2.61 -10.16
N ARG A 194 -3.49 -3.20 -9.24
CA ARG A 194 -3.20 -3.18 -7.80
C ARG A 194 -2.02 -4.07 -7.44
N LEU A 195 -1.90 -5.26 -8.01
CA LEU A 195 -0.74 -6.16 -7.80
C LEU A 195 0.60 -5.54 -8.23
N ALA A 196 0.58 -4.56 -9.13
CA ALA A 196 1.78 -3.81 -9.54
C ALA A 196 2.24 -2.74 -8.50
N ILE A 197 1.40 -2.43 -7.51
CA ILE A 197 1.63 -1.39 -6.49
C ILE A 197 2.62 -1.89 -5.44
N LYS A 198 3.54 -1.01 -5.04
CA LYS A 198 4.50 -1.32 -3.98
C LYS A 198 3.77 -1.61 -2.65
N ASN A 199 4.12 -2.74 -2.03
CA ASN A 199 3.53 -3.29 -0.79
C ASN A 199 2.11 -3.85 -0.95
N TYR A 200 1.69 -4.12 -2.18
CA TYR A 200 0.44 -4.82 -2.50
C TYR A 200 0.78 -6.16 -3.16
N GLY A 201 0.03 -7.20 -2.86
CA GLY A 201 0.22 -8.56 -3.38
C GLY A 201 -1.01 -9.42 -3.08
N GLU A 202 -0.99 -10.71 -3.43
CA GLU A 202 -2.16 -11.60 -3.34
C GLU A 202 -2.84 -11.60 -1.96
N ILE A 203 -2.07 -11.63 -0.87
CA ILE A 203 -2.62 -11.57 0.49
C ILE A 203 -3.41 -10.27 0.73
N SER A 204 -2.89 -9.14 0.23
CA SER A 204 -3.56 -7.85 0.33
C SER A 204 -4.79 -7.79 -0.57
N GLU A 205 -4.72 -8.39 -1.76
CA GLU A 205 -5.86 -8.49 -2.69
C GLU A 205 -7.01 -9.30 -2.07
N ASN A 206 -6.73 -10.48 -1.54
CA ASN A 206 -7.74 -11.31 -0.87
C ASN A 206 -8.36 -10.57 0.31
N LEU A 207 -7.54 -9.95 1.17
CA LEU A 207 -8.03 -9.16 2.29
C LEU A 207 -8.92 -8.00 1.83
N LEU A 208 -8.55 -7.28 0.76
CA LEU A 208 -9.37 -6.20 0.21
C LEU A 208 -10.73 -6.74 -0.25
N ARG A 209 -10.76 -7.85 -1.00
CA ARG A 209 -11.98 -8.46 -1.51
C ARG A 209 -12.89 -8.89 -0.37
N ASP A 210 -12.36 -9.59 0.63
CA ASP A 210 -13.12 -10.03 1.81
C ASP A 210 -13.78 -8.84 2.52
N LEU A 211 -13.00 -7.78 2.78
CA LEU A 211 -13.51 -6.58 3.45
C LEU A 211 -14.60 -5.86 2.66
N LEU A 212 -14.50 -5.83 1.32
CA LEU A 212 -15.53 -5.20 0.49
C LEU A 212 -16.81 -6.03 0.45
N LEU A 213 -16.69 -7.35 0.39
CA LEU A 213 -17.83 -8.27 0.44
C LEU A 213 -18.57 -8.16 1.78
N ASP A 214 -17.84 -8.01 2.90
CA ASP A 214 -18.43 -7.73 4.22
C ASP A 214 -19.25 -6.44 4.25
N HIS A 215 -18.97 -5.50 3.34
CA HIS A 215 -19.73 -4.27 3.13
C HIS A 215 -20.75 -4.35 1.98
N GLU A 216 -21.08 -5.56 1.51
CA GLU A 216 -22.00 -5.82 0.40
C GLU A 216 -21.55 -5.16 -0.92
N ILE A 217 -20.25 -4.93 -1.07
CA ILE A 217 -19.65 -4.34 -2.27
C ILE A 217 -18.92 -5.44 -3.00
N ASP A 218 -19.43 -5.80 -4.17
CA ASP A 218 -18.75 -6.74 -5.06
C ASP A 218 -17.66 -5.99 -5.87
N PRO A 219 -16.36 -6.23 -5.58
CA PRO A 219 -15.27 -5.58 -6.29
C PRO A 219 -15.31 -5.83 -7.81
N GLU A 220 -15.86 -6.96 -8.27
CA GLU A 220 -15.95 -7.28 -9.69
C GLU A 220 -16.86 -6.31 -10.45
N GLN A 221 -17.85 -5.69 -9.81
CA GLN A 221 -18.71 -4.70 -10.46
C GLN A 221 -17.91 -3.48 -10.95
N PHE A 222 -16.80 -3.19 -10.26
CA PHE A 222 -15.91 -2.07 -10.56
C PHE A 222 -14.73 -2.48 -11.45
N GLU A 223 -14.35 -3.76 -11.41
CA GLU A 223 -13.22 -4.33 -12.15
C GLU A 223 -13.60 -4.92 -13.51
N ASN A 224 -14.72 -5.66 -13.56
CA ASN A 224 -15.12 -6.54 -14.68
C ASN A 224 -16.26 -6.00 -15.52
N THR A 225 -16.77 -4.80 -15.25
CA THR A 225 -17.78 -4.25 -16.13
C THR A 225 -17.09 -3.90 -17.46
N ARG A 226 -17.42 -4.68 -18.52
CA ARG A 226 -17.07 -4.40 -19.94
C ARG A 226 -17.50 -3.00 -20.41
N GLY A 227 -18.10 -2.21 -19.52
CA GLY A 227 -18.44 -0.79 -19.64
C GLY A 227 -18.28 0.02 -18.34
N SER A 228 -17.40 -0.37 -17.40
CA SER A 228 -16.99 0.47 -16.28
C SER A 228 -16.42 1.76 -16.86
N ARG A 229 -17.19 2.85 -16.83
CA ARG A 229 -16.70 4.18 -17.23
C ARG A 229 -15.64 4.59 -16.21
N PHE A 230 -14.39 4.26 -16.54
CA PHE A 230 -13.28 5.14 -16.27
C PHE A 230 -13.66 6.56 -16.74
N PRO A 231 -13.19 7.63 -16.06
CA PRO A 231 -13.62 9.01 -16.32
C PRO A 231 -13.70 9.25 -17.82
N GLU A 232 -14.86 9.73 -18.32
CA GLU A 232 -15.28 9.74 -19.74
C GLU A 232 -14.11 9.53 -20.70
N ARG A 233 -13.92 8.28 -21.09
CA ARG A 233 -12.90 7.90 -22.05
C ARG A 233 -13.45 8.18 -23.43
N ASP A 234 -12.86 9.15 -24.11
CA ASP A 234 -13.06 9.30 -25.54
C ASP A 234 -12.41 8.10 -26.25
N MET A 235 -13.18 7.03 -26.47
CA MET A 235 -12.72 5.85 -27.22
C MET A 235 -12.52 6.15 -28.72
N LYS A 236 -12.82 7.37 -29.18
CA LYS A 236 -12.52 7.83 -30.55
C LYS A 236 -11.15 8.50 -30.66
N LEU A 237 -10.39 8.59 -29.56
CA LEU A 237 -9.06 9.18 -29.54
C LEU A 237 -8.13 8.48 -30.54
N LYS A 238 -7.50 9.23 -31.44
CA LYS A 238 -6.57 8.66 -32.42
C LYS A 238 -5.21 8.42 -31.76
N PRO A 239 -4.35 7.55 -32.34
CA PRO A 239 -3.00 7.31 -31.82
C PRO A 239 -2.21 8.60 -31.58
N ASP A 240 -2.33 9.56 -32.49
CA ASP A 240 -1.59 10.82 -32.47
C ASP A 240 -2.08 11.81 -31.40
N ASP A 241 -3.27 11.58 -30.84
CA ASP A 241 -3.84 12.44 -29.79
C ASP A 241 -3.46 11.96 -28.37
N ILE A 242 -2.94 10.73 -28.23
CA ILE A 242 -2.53 10.13 -26.96
C ILE A 242 -1.52 11.01 -26.23
N LEU A 243 -0.49 11.49 -26.94
CA LEU A 243 0.55 12.31 -26.35
C LEU A 243 -0.02 13.64 -25.80
N GLY A 244 -0.90 14.29 -26.57
CA GLY A 244 -1.59 15.50 -26.15
C GLY A 244 -2.44 15.26 -24.89
N ARG A 245 -3.15 14.13 -24.84
CA ARG A 245 -3.93 13.74 -23.67
C ARG A 245 -3.07 13.44 -22.45
N MET A 246 -1.94 12.76 -22.61
CA MET A 246 -0.98 12.50 -21.52
C MET A 246 -0.48 13.79 -20.87
N LYS A 247 -0.20 14.83 -21.67
CA LYS A 247 0.24 16.14 -21.17
C LYS A 247 -0.76 16.77 -20.18
N THR A 248 -2.05 16.49 -20.36
CA THR A 248 -3.12 16.98 -19.45
C THR A 248 -3.27 16.13 -18.18
N LEU A 249 -2.86 14.86 -18.21
CA LEU A 249 -3.09 13.89 -17.12
C LEU A 249 -1.89 13.74 -16.18
N LEU A 250 -0.69 14.01 -16.68
CA LEU A 250 0.57 13.85 -15.98
C LEU A 250 1.11 15.19 -15.51
N SER A 251 1.88 15.19 -14.43
CA SER A 251 2.68 16.37 -14.11
C SER A 251 3.71 16.62 -15.21
N GLN A 252 4.15 17.87 -15.38
CA GLN A 252 5.15 18.25 -16.37
C GLN A 252 6.39 17.34 -16.31
N ARG A 253 6.85 16.99 -15.11
CA ARG A 253 8.04 16.14 -14.92
C ARG A 253 7.80 14.68 -15.33
N GLU A 254 6.62 14.13 -15.04
CA GLU A 254 6.24 12.78 -15.47
C GLU A 254 6.09 12.69 -16.98
N TYR A 255 5.40 13.67 -17.56
CA TYR A 255 5.22 13.79 -19.01
C TYR A 255 6.57 13.84 -19.73
N MET A 256 7.47 14.73 -19.29
CA MET A 256 8.80 14.85 -19.88
C MET A 256 9.57 13.53 -19.85
N ILE A 257 9.58 12.83 -18.70
CA ILE A 257 10.29 11.54 -18.61
C ILE A 257 9.73 10.52 -19.60
N LEU A 258 8.40 10.43 -19.77
CA LEU A 258 7.83 9.52 -20.76
C LEU A 258 8.16 9.92 -22.20
N VAL A 259 8.22 11.22 -22.51
CA VAL A 259 8.66 11.70 -23.83
C VAL A 259 10.13 11.32 -24.08
N HIS A 260 11.01 11.59 -23.13
CA HIS A 260 12.44 11.28 -23.26
C HIS A 260 12.70 9.77 -23.38
N ARG A 261 11.96 8.95 -22.63
CA ARG A 261 12.13 7.50 -22.60
C ARG A 261 11.41 6.78 -23.75
N GLY A 262 10.15 7.12 -23.98
CA GLY A 262 9.28 6.43 -24.95
C GLY A 262 9.39 6.93 -26.38
N ILE A 263 9.71 8.21 -26.59
CA ILE A 263 9.82 8.81 -27.94
C ILE A 263 11.28 9.03 -28.30
N LYS A 264 12.04 9.75 -27.47
CA LYS A 264 13.47 10.04 -27.75
C LYS A 264 14.39 8.84 -27.46
N LYS A 265 13.88 7.76 -26.88
CA LYS A 265 14.60 6.49 -26.61
C LYS A 265 15.87 6.67 -25.75
N GLN A 266 15.95 7.73 -24.95
CA GLN A 266 17.10 7.97 -24.08
C GLN A 266 17.16 6.97 -22.92
N THR A 267 18.36 6.70 -22.40
CA THR A 267 18.56 5.82 -21.24
C THR A 267 18.18 6.51 -19.92
N LEU A 268 17.98 5.74 -18.85
CA LEU A 268 17.73 6.29 -17.51
C LEU A 268 18.88 7.19 -17.03
N GLU A 269 20.10 6.83 -17.38
CA GLU A 269 21.34 7.51 -17.06
C GLU A 269 21.44 8.85 -17.81
N SER A 270 21.10 8.85 -19.10
CA SER A 270 21.06 10.06 -19.93
C SER A 270 20.02 11.05 -19.41
N VAL A 271 18.79 10.60 -19.17
CA VAL A 271 17.72 11.45 -18.61
C VAL A 271 18.06 11.94 -17.20
N GLY A 272 18.69 11.09 -16.38
CA GLY A 272 19.13 11.45 -15.03
C GLY A 272 20.16 12.58 -15.05
N SER A 273 21.13 12.50 -15.97
CA SER A 273 22.16 13.54 -16.15
C SER A 273 21.54 14.86 -16.60
N GLU A 274 20.63 14.81 -17.58
CA GLU A 274 19.94 16.00 -18.13
C GLU A 274 19.07 16.70 -17.07
N LEU A 275 18.38 15.94 -16.21
CA LEU A 275 17.44 16.48 -15.22
C LEU A 275 18.04 16.63 -13.81
N ASN A 276 19.36 16.44 -13.67
CA ASN A 276 20.09 16.41 -12.40
C ASN A 276 19.39 15.53 -11.33
N LEU A 277 19.10 14.28 -11.72
CA LEU A 277 18.44 13.28 -10.88
C LEU A 277 19.19 11.95 -10.97
N THR A 278 19.11 11.15 -9.90
CA THR A 278 19.66 9.79 -9.93
C THR A 278 18.85 8.91 -10.88
N ARG A 279 19.53 7.94 -11.50
CA ARG A 279 18.93 6.88 -12.34
C ARG A 279 17.72 6.22 -11.66
N GLU A 280 17.85 5.88 -10.38
CA GLU A 280 16.77 5.26 -9.61
C GLU A 280 15.58 6.20 -9.41
N ARG A 281 15.84 7.51 -9.26
CA ARG A 281 14.77 8.50 -9.17
C ARG A 281 14.02 8.63 -10.49
N ILE A 282 14.72 8.62 -11.63
CA ILE A 282 14.08 8.59 -12.96
C ILE A 282 13.21 7.34 -13.09
N ARG A 283 13.74 6.15 -12.76
CA ARG A 283 12.99 4.88 -12.82
C ARG A 283 11.71 4.91 -12.00
N GLN A 284 11.75 5.50 -10.81
CA GLN A 284 10.57 5.63 -9.95
C GLN A 284 9.52 6.56 -10.55
N ILE A 285 9.93 7.69 -11.12
CA ILE A 285 9.01 8.63 -11.76
C ILE A 285 8.44 8.03 -13.06
N GLU A 286 9.27 7.36 -13.86
CA GLU A 286 8.85 6.60 -15.05
C GLU A 286 7.79 5.57 -14.69
N LYS A 287 8.05 4.69 -13.70
CA LYS A 287 7.07 3.68 -13.26
C LYS A 287 5.74 4.32 -12.86
N LYS A 288 5.80 5.45 -12.14
CA LYS A 288 4.61 6.20 -11.72
C LYS A 288 3.85 6.81 -12.91
N ALA A 289 4.57 7.38 -13.86
CA ALA A 289 4.00 8.02 -15.04
C ALA A 289 3.34 7.00 -15.97
N VAL A 290 3.98 5.84 -16.20
CA VAL A 290 3.39 4.73 -16.97
C VAL A 290 2.11 4.24 -16.30
N LEU A 291 2.13 4.01 -14.99
CA LEU A 291 0.94 3.55 -14.25
C LEU A 291 -0.22 4.53 -14.41
N ARG A 292 0.00 5.83 -14.16
CA ARG A 292 -1.02 6.87 -14.35
C ARG A 292 -1.54 6.89 -15.79
N THR A 293 -0.65 6.80 -16.77
CA THR A 293 -1.03 6.78 -18.18
C THR A 293 -1.93 5.58 -18.49
N ASN A 294 -1.60 4.40 -17.98
CA ASN A 294 -2.38 3.18 -18.20
C ASN A 294 -3.76 3.22 -17.52
N ILE A 295 -3.90 3.90 -16.37
CA ILE A 295 -5.21 4.08 -15.73
C ILE A 295 -6.17 4.83 -16.66
N TYR A 296 -5.71 5.92 -17.27
CA TYR A 296 -6.60 6.78 -18.07
C TYR A 296 -6.70 6.36 -19.54
N LEU A 297 -5.58 5.94 -20.13
CA LEU A 297 -5.43 5.68 -21.57
C LEU A 297 -5.13 4.21 -21.89
N GLY A 298 -4.97 3.34 -20.88
CA GLY A 298 -4.53 1.96 -21.05
C GLY A 298 -5.30 1.16 -22.09
N PRO A 299 -6.65 1.14 -22.09
CA PRO A 299 -7.39 0.39 -23.09
C PRO A 299 -7.23 0.90 -24.52
N ILE A 300 -7.11 2.21 -24.70
CA ILE A 300 -6.84 2.83 -26.01
C ILE A 300 -5.43 2.45 -26.47
N ILE A 301 -4.45 2.58 -25.59
CA ILE A 301 -3.06 2.17 -25.84
C ILE A 301 -3.02 0.68 -26.20
N GLN A 302 -3.75 -0.16 -25.47
CA GLN A 302 -3.79 -1.59 -25.69
C GLN A 302 -4.43 -1.95 -27.03
N GLN A 303 -5.56 -1.33 -27.37
CA GLN A 303 -6.20 -1.51 -28.67
C GLN A 303 -5.25 -1.18 -29.82
N PHE A 304 -4.47 -0.10 -29.73
CA PHE A 304 -3.49 0.24 -30.76
C PHE A 304 -2.26 -0.67 -30.73
N ALA A 305 -1.81 -1.08 -29.54
CA ALA A 305 -0.72 -2.04 -29.41
C ALA A 305 -1.08 -3.38 -30.05
N ASP A 306 -2.33 -3.83 -29.94
CA ASP A 306 -2.83 -5.05 -30.57
C ASP A 306 -2.76 -4.96 -32.10
N ARG A 307 -3.14 -3.80 -32.64
CA ARG A 307 -3.03 -3.53 -34.07
C ARG A 307 -1.58 -3.52 -34.52
N ILE A 308 -0.68 -2.90 -33.76
CA ILE A 308 0.77 -2.94 -34.04
C ILE A 308 1.27 -4.38 -34.02
N HIS A 309 0.95 -5.13 -32.96
CA HIS A 309 1.36 -6.53 -32.81
C HIS A 309 0.87 -7.39 -33.97
N GLU A 310 -0.39 -7.26 -34.39
CA GLU A 310 -0.94 -7.99 -35.54
C GLU A 310 -0.14 -7.71 -36.83
N LYS A 311 0.22 -6.44 -37.09
CA LYS A 311 1.03 -6.07 -38.26
C LYS A 311 2.45 -6.64 -38.17
N VAL A 312 3.10 -6.52 -37.01
CA VAL A 312 4.45 -7.04 -36.79
C VAL A 312 4.47 -8.57 -36.90
N ALA A 313 3.45 -9.25 -36.38
CA ALA A 313 3.30 -10.70 -36.52
C ALA A 313 3.14 -11.13 -37.99
N LYS A 314 2.31 -10.41 -38.77
CA LYS A 314 2.15 -10.63 -40.21
C LYS A 314 3.44 -10.38 -41.01
N ALA A 315 4.31 -9.50 -40.52
CA ALA A 315 5.63 -9.24 -41.09
C ALA A 315 6.71 -10.26 -40.65
N GLY A 316 6.34 -11.34 -39.95
CA GLY A 316 7.28 -12.36 -39.49
C GLY A 316 7.92 -12.08 -38.13
N GLY A 317 7.29 -11.23 -37.31
CA GLY A 317 7.72 -10.95 -35.92
C GLY A 317 8.64 -9.73 -35.77
N ARG A 318 8.99 -9.06 -36.87
CA ARG A 318 9.78 -7.81 -36.88
C ARG A 318 9.34 -6.92 -38.06
N ASP A 319 9.08 -5.65 -37.80
CA ASP A 319 8.77 -4.65 -38.83
C ASP A 319 9.47 -3.31 -38.51
N THR A 320 9.55 -2.42 -39.50
CA THR A 320 10.06 -1.06 -39.33
C THR A 320 8.97 -0.12 -38.82
N ILE A 321 9.35 0.86 -38.00
CA ILE A 321 8.42 1.90 -37.53
C ILE A 321 7.80 2.65 -38.73
N LYS A 322 8.60 2.94 -39.76
CA LYS A 322 8.14 3.60 -40.99
C LYS A 322 7.06 2.81 -41.73
N SER A 323 7.21 1.50 -41.82
CA SER A 323 6.18 0.61 -42.39
C SER A 323 4.89 0.67 -41.57
N LEU A 324 5.00 0.53 -40.25
CA LEU A 324 3.86 0.59 -39.34
C LEU A 324 3.13 1.94 -39.38
N CYS A 325 3.86 3.05 -39.49
CA CYS A 325 3.28 4.39 -39.64
C CYS A 325 2.39 4.48 -40.89
N ARG A 326 2.84 3.94 -42.03
CA ARG A 326 2.04 3.91 -43.27
C ARG A 326 0.81 3.02 -43.13
N GLN A 327 0.96 1.83 -42.56
CA GLN A 327 -0.12 0.87 -42.42
C GLN A 327 -1.20 1.29 -41.42
N LEU A 328 -0.82 2.02 -40.37
CA LEU A 328 -1.72 2.44 -39.29
C LEU A 328 -2.16 3.90 -39.40
N ASN A 329 -1.62 4.64 -40.37
CA ASN A 329 -1.82 6.08 -40.56
C ASN A 329 -1.60 6.86 -39.24
N ALA A 330 -0.42 6.69 -38.65
CA ALA A 330 -0.03 7.29 -37.38
C ALA A 330 1.43 7.77 -37.44
N LYS A 331 1.77 8.74 -36.59
CA LYS A 331 3.14 9.28 -36.51
C LYS A 331 4.08 8.30 -35.79
N GLU A 332 5.38 8.41 -36.11
CA GLU A 332 6.44 7.59 -35.50
C GLU A 332 6.47 7.73 -33.97
N ASP A 333 6.33 8.96 -33.47
CA ASP A 333 6.26 9.24 -32.03
C ASP A 333 5.11 8.47 -31.37
N SER A 334 3.94 8.42 -32.00
CA SER A 334 2.76 7.72 -31.50
C SER A 334 2.99 6.22 -31.45
N ILE A 335 3.52 5.64 -32.55
CA ILE A 335 3.84 4.21 -32.62
C ILE A 335 4.89 3.83 -31.57
N SER A 336 5.94 4.64 -31.42
CA SER A 336 7.02 4.42 -30.44
C SER A 336 6.50 4.52 -29.01
N LEU A 337 5.71 5.55 -28.72
CA LEU A 337 5.11 5.76 -27.41
C LEU A 337 4.15 4.61 -27.04
N ILE A 338 3.29 4.19 -27.95
CA ILE A 338 2.35 3.07 -27.73
C ILE A 338 3.13 1.78 -27.46
N ALA A 339 4.10 1.42 -28.30
CA ALA A 339 4.89 0.20 -28.11
C ALA A 339 5.69 0.24 -26.79
N TYR A 340 6.19 1.41 -26.39
CA TYR A 340 6.86 1.59 -25.10
C TYR A 340 5.91 1.43 -23.90
N LEU A 341 4.74 2.07 -23.93
CA LEU A 341 3.74 2.01 -22.85
C LEU A 341 3.07 0.64 -22.74
N ALA A 342 2.87 -0.02 -23.87
CA ALA A 342 2.25 -1.33 -23.97
C ALA A 342 3.19 -2.49 -23.66
N GLY A 343 4.34 -2.26 -23.00
CA GLY A 343 5.43 -3.21 -22.74
C GLY A 343 5.08 -4.58 -22.14
N TYR A 344 3.79 -4.83 -21.89
CA TYR A 344 3.09 -6.06 -21.56
C TYR A 344 2.81 -7.00 -22.75
N ARG A 345 2.63 -6.48 -23.98
CA ARG A 345 2.36 -7.29 -25.18
C ARG A 345 3.60 -7.55 -26.01
N ASP A 346 4.69 -7.95 -25.35
CA ASP A 346 5.97 -8.39 -25.95
C ASP A 346 6.61 -7.50 -27.03
N LEU A 347 6.02 -6.35 -27.37
CA LEU A 347 6.52 -5.38 -28.31
C LEU A 347 7.75 -4.71 -27.72
N ARG A 348 8.79 -4.66 -28.55
CA ARG A 348 10.05 -3.99 -28.23
C ARG A 348 10.46 -3.12 -29.39
N ILE A 349 11.13 -2.03 -29.06
CA ILE A 349 11.72 -1.11 -30.01
C ILE A 349 13.22 -1.28 -29.95
N ASP A 350 13.85 -1.46 -31.11
CA ASP A 350 15.29 -1.42 -31.28
C ASP A 350 15.63 -0.58 -32.52
N GLY A 351 16.21 0.60 -32.28
CA GLY A 351 16.43 1.61 -33.30
C GLY A 351 15.15 1.96 -34.06
N GLN A 352 15.14 1.63 -35.36
CA GLN A 352 14.02 1.86 -36.28
C GLN A 352 13.03 0.69 -36.40
N TYR A 353 13.25 -0.38 -35.64
CA TYR A 353 12.46 -1.61 -35.72
C TYR A 353 11.58 -1.80 -34.50
N ILE A 354 10.43 -2.42 -34.73
CA ILE A 354 9.58 -3.00 -33.69
C ILE A 354 9.54 -4.51 -33.91
N TYR A 355 9.70 -5.28 -32.83
CA TYR A 355 9.67 -6.73 -32.87
C TYR A 355 8.91 -7.31 -31.69
N ILE A 356 8.46 -8.56 -31.87
CA ILE A 356 7.81 -9.35 -30.83
C ILE A 356 8.89 -10.17 -30.12
N ASP A 357 9.10 -9.88 -28.84
CA ASP A 357 10.06 -10.58 -28.00
C ASP A 357 9.48 -11.90 -27.46
N MET A 358 9.72 -12.98 -28.22
CA MET A 358 9.19 -14.31 -27.91
C MET A 358 9.73 -14.93 -26.62
N THR A 359 10.75 -14.35 -25.98
CA THR A 359 11.32 -14.88 -24.73
C THR A 359 10.35 -14.79 -23.55
N ARG A 360 9.36 -13.89 -23.62
CA ARG A 360 8.33 -13.72 -22.58
C ARG A 360 6.99 -14.41 -22.89
N SER A 361 6.74 -14.77 -24.16
CA SER A 361 5.48 -15.39 -24.59
C SER A 361 5.30 -16.83 -24.06
N ARG A 362 6.36 -17.46 -23.53
CA ARG A 362 6.31 -18.79 -22.89
C ARG A 362 5.52 -18.83 -21.58
N ASN A 363 5.39 -17.72 -20.85
CA ASN A 363 4.69 -17.74 -19.56
C ASN A 363 3.16 -17.70 -19.67
N TRP A 364 2.59 -17.44 -20.85
CA TRP A 364 1.14 -17.29 -21.01
C TRP A 364 0.45 -18.50 -21.63
N ARG A 365 1.11 -19.24 -22.54
CA ARG A 365 0.50 -20.47 -23.11
C ARG A 365 0.27 -21.57 -22.07
N ASN A 366 1.02 -21.58 -20.96
CA ASN A 366 0.85 -22.56 -19.89
C ASN A 366 -0.28 -22.21 -18.89
N GLY A 367 -0.98 -21.07 -19.06
CA GLY A 367 -2.13 -20.68 -18.22
C GLY A 367 -3.50 -20.98 -18.83
N ARG A 368 -3.56 -21.67 -19.97
CA ARG A 368 -4.81 -22.07 -20.65
C ARG A 368 -4.86 -23.58 -20.92
N SER A 369 -4.38 -24.37 -19.97
CA SER A 369 -4.54 -25.83 -20.00
C SER A 369 -4.66 -26.35 -18.57
N ALA A 370 -5.82 -26.12 -17.97
CA ALA A 370 -6.53 -26.99 -17.04
C ALA A 370 -7.94 -26.42 -16.86
#